data_AF-A0A950HD26-F1
#
_entry.id   AF-A0A950HD26-F1
#
_cell.length_a   1.000
_cell.length_b   1.000
_cell.length_c   1.000
_cell.angle_alpha   90.00
_cell.angle_beta   90.00
_cell.angle_gamma   90.00
#
_symmetry.space_group_name_H-M   'P 1'
#
loop_
_entity.id
_entity.type
_entity.pdbx_description
1 polymer ?
#
loop_
_entity_poly.entity_id
_entity_poly.type
_entity_poly.pdbx_seq_one_letter_code
_entity_poly.pdbx_strand_id
1 'polypeptide(L)'
;MPLSEMTTFAPQHRRRAVFDRYFHLSENHTTVRQELVAGVTTFMTMAYIIVVNPRILSQVGMPAEGVVFATCISSAIATAVMGLYANYPIALAPGMSLNAYFTYSVCLAMHVPWRTALGVVFFSGTLFILITITRIREQIVNGIPDCLKHSTAAGIGVFIAFVGLRTAKLIVANPATFVGLGNFSDREVEAACFGILLTVALVVRKVSGSIVLGILGTTLFGIFRGVAQRPAQFLSMPHPGGTFLQLDLRGAMHLGLWEIVFAFLFVDLFDNIGTLMGVCTQAGFVKEGRIPRVSRILLADGIGTVVGSLTGTSTVTSYIESAAGVAAGARTGLSNLIVAALFLLALLFSPLAAAIPAF
;
A
#
# COMPACT_ATOMS: atom_id res chain seq x y z
N MET A 1 22.97 -51.87 -29.09
CA MET A 1 22.43 -50.75 -29.89
C MET A 1 21.10 -51.21 -30.46
N PRO A 2 19.98 -50.47 -30.35
CA PRO A 2 19.68 -49.21 -29.63
C PRO A 2 18.81 -49.50 -28.36
N LEU A 3 18.72 -48.73 -27.26
CA LEU A 3 18.72 -47.29 -26.97
C LEU A 3 17.58 -46.51 -27.66
N SER A 4 16.37 -46.56 -27.11
CA SER A 4 15.39 -45.48 -27.22
C SER A 4 14.19 -45.68 -26.29
N GLU A 5 14.29 -45.23 -25.03
CA GLU A 5 13.14 -44.74 -24.25
C GLU A 5 13.66 -43.93 -23.05
N MET A 6 14.46 -42.90 -23.37
CA MET A 6 14.72 -41.78 -22.48
C MET A 6 14.00 -40.57 -23.06
N THR A 7 12.76 -40.37 -22.65
CA THR A 7 12.01 -39.14 -22.96
C THR A 7 11.36 -38.58 -21.70
N THR A 8 12.00 -37.52 -21.21
CA THR A 8 11.36 -36.28 -20.72
C THR A 8 10.45 -36.32 -19.48
N PHE A 9 11.05 -36.34 -18.28
CA PHE A 9 10.40 -35.89 -17.03
C PHE A 9 11.36 -35.07 -16.13
N ALA A 10 12.05 -34.06 -16.66
CA ALA A 10 13.10 -33.34 -15.93
C ALA A 10 13.06 -31.79 -15.84
N PRO A 11 11.94 -31.04 -16.03
CA PRO A 11 11.91 -29.62 -15.66
C PRO A 11 11.37 -29.34 -14.24
N GLN A 12 10.43 -30.15 -13.74
CA GLN A 12 9.64 -29.80 -12.53
C GLN A 12 10.39 -30.08 -11.21
N HIS A 13 11.16 -31.16 -11.11
CA HIS A 13 11.88 -31.51 -9.87
C HIS A 13 13.03 -30.53 -9.56
N ARG A 14 13.75 -30.07 -10.59
CA ARG A 14 14.91 -29.17 -10.41
C ARG A 14 14.49 -27.75 -9.99
N ARG A 15 13.37 -27.24 -10.52
CA ARG A 15 12.81 -25.93 -10.12
C ARG A 15 12.28 -25.94 -8.69
N ARG A 16 11.58 -27.02 -8.27
CA ARG A 16 11.13 -27.17 -6.87
C ARG A 16 12.31 -27.13 -5.90
N ALA A 17 13.41 -27.81 -6.20
CA ALA A 17 14.60 -27.81 -5.35
C ALA A 17 15.27 -26.44 -5.17
N VAL A 18 15.25 -25.55 -6.18
CA VAL A 18 15.85 -24.20 -6.07
C VAL A 18 14.99 -23.26 -5.23
N PHE A 19 13.68 -23.21 -5.48
CA PHE A 19 12.76 -22.38 -4.70
C PHE A 19 12.66 -22.87 -3.26
N ASP A 20 12.63 -24.19 -3.06
CA ASP A 20 12.61 -24.79 -1.73
C ASP A 20 13.88 -24.45 -0.95
N ARG A 21 15.06 -24.48 -1.59
CA ARG A 21 16.34 -24.14 -0.95
C ARG A 21 16.49 -22.66 -0.62
N TYR A 22 15.91 -21.74 -1.40
CA TYR A 22 16.02 -20.30 -1.16
C TYR A 22 14.97 -19.79 -0.17
N PHE A 23 13.70 -20.14 -0.39
CA PHE A 23 12.57 -19.68 0.43
C PHE A 23 12.29 -20.58 1.63
N HIS A 24 12.94 -21.75 1.71
CA HIS A 24 12.75 -22.74 2.77
C HIS A 24 11.28 -23.19 2.82
N LEU A 25 10.72 -23.60 1.67
CA LEU A 25 9.29 -23.88 1.53
C LEU A 25 8.87 -25.08 2.39
N SER A 26 9.68 -26.14 2.39
CA SER A 26 9.48 -27.36 3.18
C SER A 26 9.56 -27.08 4.68
N GLU A 27 10.49 -26.23 5.12
CA GLU A 27 10.63 -25.81 6.53
C GLU A 27 9.46 -24.93 6.99
N ASN A 28 8.90 -24.14 6.08
CA ASN A 28 7.74 -23.29 6.34
C ASN A 28 6.40 -23.97 6.04
N HIS A 29 6.41 -25.29 5.81
CA HIS A 29 5.23 -26.12 5.54
C HIS A 29 4.29 -25.55 4.45
N THR A 30 4.87 -25.04 3.36
CA THR A 30 4.12 -24.42 2.27
C THR A 30 4.50 -25.01 0.90
N THR A 31 3.68 -24.73 -0.11
CA THR A 31 3.92 -25.16 -1.50
C THR A 31 3.87 -23.97 -2.46
N VAL A 32 4.52 -24.09 -3.62
CA VAL A 32 4.50 -23.05 -4.66
C VAL A 32 3.07 -22.67 -5.07
N ARG A 33 2.16 -23.64 -5.14
CA ARG A 33 0.76 -23.40 -5.50
C ARG A 33 0.06 -22.56 -4.42
N GLN A 34 0.30 -22.89 -3.15
CA GLN A 34 -0.27 -22.18 -2.01
C GLN A 34 0.26 -20.75 -1.93
N GLU A 35 1.57 -20.55 -2.10
CA GLU A 35 2.19 -19.22 -2.17
C GLU A 35 1.65 -18.38 -3.34
N LEU A 36 1.37 -19.00 -4.49
CA LEU A 36 0.80 -18.30 -5.63
C LEU A 36 -0.63 -17.82 -5.35
N VAL A 37 -1.49 -18.70 -4.85
CA VAL A 37 -2.88 -18.34 -4.50
C VAL A 37 -2.88 -17.28 -3.40
N ALA A 38 -2.01 -17.43 -2.40
CA ALA A 38 -1.91 -16.48 -1.31
C ALA A 38 -1.38 -15.11 -1.77
N GLY A 39 -0.39 -15.08 -2.67
CA GLY A 39 0.10 -13.84 -3.27
C GLY A 39 -0.96 -13.12 -4.11
N VAL A 40 -1.73 -13.85 -4.93
CA VAL A 40 -2.90 -13.29 -5.63
C VAL A 40 -3.92 -12.74 -4.64
N THR A 41 -4.17 -13.47 -3.54
CA THR A 41 -5.11 -13.04 -2.50
C THR A 41 -4.66 -11.73 -1.83
N THR A 42 -3.39 -11.64 -1.43
CA THR A 42 -2.79 -10.40 -0.88
C THR A 42 -2.93 -9.24 -1.85
N PHE A 43 -2.56 -9.45 -3.13
CA PHE A 43 -2.68 -8.42 -4.15
C PHE A 43 -4.13 -7.94 -4.29
N MET A 44 -5.09 -8.85 -4.39
CA MET A 44 -6.51 -8.50 -4.51
C MET A 44 -7.04 -7.69 -3.32
N THR A 45 -6.53 -7.94 -2.11
CA THR A 45 -6.93 -7.17 -0.92
C THR A 45 -6.33 -5.77 -0.88
N MET A 46 -5.15 -5.55 -1.47
CA MET A 46 -4.47 -4.24 -1.46
C MET A 46 -4.57 -3.46 -2.77
N ALA A 47 -5.05 -4.05 -3.87
CA ALA A 47 -5.04 -3.45 -5.20
C ALA A 47 -5.86 -2.14 -5.29
N TYR A 48 -6.71 -1.85 -4.31
CA TYR A 48 -7.39 -0.56 -4.20
C TYR A 48 -6.39 0.62 -4.14
N ILE A 49 -5.17 0.41 -3.65
CA ILE A 49 -4.16 1.46 -3.53
C ILE A 49 -3.79 2.09 -4.88
N ILE A 50 -3.87 1.31 -5.95
CA ILE A 50 -3.60 1.76 -7.33
C ILE A 50 -4.56 2.87 -7.75
N VAL A 51 -5.73 2.92 -7.12
CA VAL A 51 -6.79 3.90 -7.39
C VAL A 51 -6.78 4.99 -6.32
N VAL A 52 -6.70 4.59 -5.05
CA VAL A 52 -6.88 5.50 -3.92
C VAL A 52 -5.67 6.42 -3.73
N ASN A 53 -4.44 5.92 -3.91
CA ASN A 53 -3.24 6.73 -3.74
C ASN A 53 -3.16 7.88 -4.75
N PRO A 54 -3.28 7.66 -6.07
CA PRO A 54 -3.30 8.75 -7.05
C PRO A 54 -4.39 9.79 -6.78
N ARG A 55 -5.58 9.37 -6.33
CA ARG A 55 -6.65 10.32 -5.98
C ARG A 55 -6.29 11.23 -4.84
N ILE A 56 -5.65 10.70 -3.81
CA ILE A 56 -5.26 11.50 -2.63
C ILE A 56 -4.11 12.44 -3.02
N LEU A 57 -3.08 11.97 -3.71
CA LEU A 57 -1.92 12.80 -4.05
C LEU A 57 -2.23 13.81 -5.18
N SER A 58 -3.18 13.53 -6.07
CA SER A 58 -3.54 14.47 -7.14
C SER A 58 -4.22 15.74 -6.61
N GLN A 59 -4.77 15.71 -5.39
CA GLN A 59 -5.39 16.90 -4.78
C GLN A 59 -4.39 18.03 -4.51
N VAL A 60 -3.10 17.71 -4.40
CA VAL A 60 -2.02 18.69 -4.22
C VAL A 60 -1.31 19.03 -5.55
N GLY A 61 -1.92 18.65 -6.68
CA GLY A 61 -1.43 18.97 -8.02
C GLY A 61 -0.41 17.98 -8.59
N MET A 62 -0.28 16.78 -7.99
CA MET A 62 0.56 15.72 -8.56
C MET A 62 -0.14 15.08 -9.79
N PRO A 63 0.58 14.83 -10.89
CA PRO A 63 0.01 14.13 -12.05
C PRO A 63 -0.46 12.71 -11.69
N ALA A 64 -1.75 12.42 -11.85
CA ALA A 64 -2.35 11.14 -11.46
C ALA A 64 -1.66 9.93 -12.10
N GLU A 65 -1.36 9.98 -13.40
CA GLU A 65 -0.64 8.89 -14.10
C GLU A 65 0.75 8.66 -13.52
N GLY A 66 1.48 9.73 -13.22
CA GLY A 66 2.79 9.66 -12.60
C GLY A 66 2.73 9.05 -11.18
N VAL A 67 1.66 9.32 -10.43
CA VAL A 67 1.45 8.70 -9.11
C VAL A 67 1.06 7.23 -9.24
N VAL A 68 0.25 6.84 -10.23
CA VAL A 68 -0.05 5.41 -10.50
C VAL A 68 1.25 4.66 -10.80
N PHE A 69 2.09 5.22 -11.68
CA PHE A 69 3.40 4.67 -11.99
C PHE A 69 4.25 4.52 -10.73
N ALA A 70 4.38 5.59 -9.94
CA ALA A 70 5.16 5.59 -8.71
C ALA A 70 4.65 4.55 -7.71
N THR A 71 3.33 4.47 -7.53
CA THR A 71 2.65 3.49 -6.65
C THR A 71 3.01 2.07 -7.03
N CYS A 72 2.81 1.69 -8.30
CA CYS A 72 3.05 0.32 -8.75
C CYS A 72 4.55 -0.04 -8.72
N ILE A 73 5.44 0.83 -9.18
CA ILE A 73 6.88 0.55 -9.23
C ILE A 73 7.49 0.47 -7.83
N SER A 74 7.20 1.43 -6.96
CA SER A 74 7.71 1.42 -5.59
C SER A 74 7.17 0.24 -4.79
N SER A 75 5.88 -0.09 -4.92
CA SER A 75 5.27 -1.27 -4.27
C SER A 75 5.90 -2.57 -4.77
N ALA A 76 6.13 -2.69 -6.08
CA ALA A 76 6.75 -3.86 -6.67
C ALA A 76 8.20 -4.05 -6.15
N ILE A 77 8.99 -2.97 -6.13
CA ILE A 77 10.38 -3.02 -5.64
C ILE A 77 10.41 -3.33 -4.15
N ALA A 78 9.66 -2.59 -3.33
CA ALA A 78 9.63 -2.77 -1.88
C ALA A 78 9.15 -4.19 -1.50
N THR A 79 8.09 -4.66 -2.14
CA THR A 79 7.56 -6.01 -1.91
C THR A 79 8.53 -7.09 -2.37
N ALA A 80 9.22 -6.90 -3.52
CA ALA A 80 10.25 -7.83 -3.99
C ALA A 80 11.44 -7.87 -3.04
N VAL A 81 11.90 -6.72 -2.53
CA VAL A 81 12.97 -6.66 -1.51
C VAL A 81 12.53 -7.39 -0.25
N MET A 82 11.30 -7.18 0.24
CA MET A 82 10.77 -7.92 1.39
C MET A 82 10.75 -9.44 1.14
N GLY A 83 10.33 -9.85 -0.07
CA GLY A 83 10.29 -11.25 -0.46
C GLY A 83 11.68 -11.89 -0.53
N LEU A 84 12.63 -11.26 -1.23
CA LEU A 84 13.97 -11.81 -1.47
C LEU A 84 14.90 -11.68 -0.27
N TYR A 85 14.86 -10.55 0.45
CA TYR A 85 15.81 -10.25 1.51
C TYR A 85 15.34 -10.68 2.89
N ALA A 86 14.08 -10.35 3.24
CA ALA A 86 13.52 -10.70 4.54
C ALA A 86 12.90 -12.11 4.54
N ASN A 87 12.43 -12.59 3.38
CA ASN A 87 11.68 -13.84 3.23
C ASN A 87 10.44 -13.86 4.15
N TYR A 88 9.63 -12.79 4.08
CA TYR A 88 8.36 -12.65 4.79
C TYR A 88 7.21 -12.47 3.80
N PRO A 89 6.03 -13.05 4.06
CA PRO A 89 4.82 -12.89 3.24
C PRO A 89 4.08 -11.57 3.56
N ILE A 90 4.79 -10.44 3.51
CA ILE A 90 4.26 -9.12 3.86
C ILE A 90 4.46 -8.20 2.66
N ALA A 91 3.39 -7.81 2.00
CA ALA A 91 3.45 -6.89 0.87
C ALA A 91 3.59 -5.43 1.34
N LEU A 92 4.24 -4.61 0.51
CA LEU A 92 4.53 -3.22 0.78
C LEU A 92 3.96 -2.34 -0.32
N ALA A 93 3.35 -1.23 0.07
CA ALA A 93 2.81 -0.21 -0.83
C ALA A 93 2.73 1.14 -0.11
N PRO A 94 2.40 2.26 -0.80
CA PRO A 94 2.27 3.58 -0.16
C PRO A 94 1.29 3.55 1.03
N GLY A 95 1.74 3.87 2.23
CA GLY A 95 0.94 3.74 3.45
C GLY A 95 -0.26 4.68 3.48
N MET A 96 -1.46 4.13 3.67
CA MET A 96 -2.70 4.94 3.61
C MET A 96 -2.71 6.10 4.61
N SER A 97 -2.22 5.86 5.83
CA SER A 97 -2.11 6.88 6.87
C SER A 97 -1.11 7.99 6.48
N LEU A 98 0.02 7.59 5.91
CA LEU A 98 1.13 8.45 5.49
C LEU A 98 0.79 9.29 4.25
N ASN A 99 0.05 8.72 3.29
CA ASN A 99 -0.43 9.43 2.11
C ASN A 99 -1.43 10.53 2.50
N ALA A 100 -2.31 10.24 3.46
CA ALA A 100 -3.26 11.22 3.98
C ALA A 100 -2.53 12.34 4.76
N TYR A 101 -1.58 11.99 5.62
CA TYR A 101 -0.76 12.98 6.33
C TYR A 101 0.02 13.88 5.36
N PHE A 102 0.63 13.28 4.32
CA PHE A 102 1.32 13.99 3.25
C PHE A 102 0.42 15.02 2.54
N THR A 103 -0.75 14.59 2.06
CA THR A 103 -1.63 15.47 1.28
C THR A 103 -2.29 16.52 2.17
N TYR A 104 -2.98 16.11 3.22
CA TYR A 104 -3.89 16.99 3.93
C TYR A 104 -3.18 17.84 4.98
N SER A 105 -2.23 17.27 5.73
CA SER A 105 -1.53 18.01 6.79
C SER A 105 -0.35 18.78 6.22
N VAL A 106 0.53 18.12 5.46
CA VAL A 106 1.78 18.74 5.00
C VAL A 106 1.55 19.66 3.82
N CYS A 107 0.93 19.16 2.76
CA CYS A 107 0.81 19.95 1.53
C CYS A 107 -0.31 20.99 1.60
N LEU A 108 -1.51 20.60 2.07
CA LEU A 108 -2.67 21.50 2.10
C LEU A 108 -2.71 22.40 3.34
N ALA A 109 -2.57 21.85 4.55
CA ALA A 109 -2.67 22.68 5.76
C ALA A 109 -1.41 23.53 6.01
N MET A 110 -0.22 22.94 5.89
CA MET A 110 1.05 23.65 6.09
C MET A 110 1.57 24.33 4.81
N HIS A 111 0.85 24.23 3.69
CA HIS A 111 1.19 24.88 2.42
C HIS A 111 2.57 24.51 1.86
N VAL A 112 3.08 23.31 2.20
CA VAL A 112 4.37 22.82 1.70
C VAL A 112 4.19 22.30 0.27
N PRO A 113 4.99 22.73 -0.71
CA PRO A 113 4.92 22.18 -2.07
C PRO A 113 5.17 20.67 -2.06
N TRP A 114 4.37 19.90 -2.80
CA TRP A 114 4.47 18.44 -2.81
C TRP A 114 5.87 17.91 -3.19
N ARG A 115 6.61 18.65 -4.03
CA ARG A 115 8.00 18.34 -4.40
C ARG A 115 8.94 18.39 -3.19
N THR A 116 8.79 19.42 -2.37
CA THR A 116 9.53 19.59 -1.10
C THR A 116 9.08 18.54 -0.08
N ALA A 117 7.77 18.24 -0.02
CA ALA A 117 7.25 17.18 0.83
C ALA A 117 7.80 15.79 0.44
N LEU A 118 7.98 15.49 -0.85
CA LEU A 118 8.66 14.26 -1.28
C LEU A 118 10.12 14.21 -0.82
N GLY A 119 10.81 15.36 -0.80
CA GLY A 119 12.15 15.47 -0.22
C GLY A 119 12.16 15.17 1.29
N VAL A 120 11.15 15.63 2.01
CA VAL A 120 10.95 15.30 3.44
C VAL A 120 10.75 13.80 3.64
N VAL A 121 9.91 13.15 2.80
CA VAL A 121 9.71 11.69 2.81
C VAL A 121 11.02 10.96 2.50
N PHE A 122 11.81 11.43 1.55
CA PHE A 122 13.13 10.87 1.22
C PHE A 122 14.08 10.91 2.42
N PHE A 123 14.17 12.05 3.12
CA PHE A 123 14.99 12.18 4.32
C PHE A 123 14.48 11.31 5.46
N SER A 124 13.16 11.22 5.64
CA SER A 124 12.53 10.33 6.61
C SER A 124 12.89 8.86 6.36
N GLY A 125 12.74 8.37 5.12
CA GLY A 125 13.12 6.99 4.75
C GLY A 125 14.62 6.73 4.90
N THR A 126 15.46 7.70 4.53
CA THR A 126 16.91 7.60 4.71
C THR A 126 17.28 7.50 6.20
N LEU A 127 16.69 8.36 7.04
CA LEU A 127 16.88 8.35 8.48
C LEU A 127 16.38 7.04 9.09
N PHE A 128 15.25 6.50 8.60
CA PHE A 128 14.72 5.20 9.01
C PHE A 128 15.69 4.06 8.73
N ILE A 129 16.29 4.02 7.54
CA ILE A 129 17.33 3.05 7.19
C ILE A 129 18.53 3.19 8.15
N LEU A 130 19.01 4.41 8.39
CA LEU A 130 20.15 4.67 9.28
C LEU A 130 19.88 4.20 10.72
N ILE A 131 18.69 4.50 11.26
CA ILE A 131 18.28 4.04 12.60
C ILE A 131 18.15 2.51 12.65
N THR A 132 17.65 1.90 11.57
CA THR A 132 17.49 0.45 11.47
C THR A 132 18.84 -0.29 11.47
N ILE A 133 19.85 0.26 10.81
CA ILE A 133 21.21 -0.29 10.75
C ILE A 133 21.96 -0.07 12.07
N THR A 134 21.83 1.10 12.69
CA THR A 134 22.56 1.49 13.92
C THR A 134 22.04 0.82 15.20
N ARG A 135 21.02 -0.06 15.11
CA ARG A 135 20.43 -0.82 16.24
C ARG A 135 19.91 0.06 17.41
N ILE A 136 19.71 1.36 17.21
CA ILE A 136 19.15 2.29 18.23
C ILE A 136 17.67 1.96 18.53
N ARG A 137 16.95 1.42 17.56
CA ARG A 137 16.38 0.09 17.74
C ARG A 137 15.26 -0.10 18.76
N GLU A 138 15.64 -0.60 19.93
CA GLU A 138 14.71 -0.96 20.99
C GLU A 138 14.40 0.24 21.90
N GLN A 139 15.29 1.23 22.01
CA GLN A 139 15.08 2.39 22.90
C GLN A 139 14.04 3.37 22.37
N ILE A 140 13.98 3.58 21.05
CA ILE A 140 12.98 4.45 20.41
C ILE A 140 11.58 3.83 20.50
N VAL A 141 11.48 2.52 20.27
CA VAL A 141 10.21 1.78 20.29
C VAL A 141 9.67 1.60 21.72
N ASN A 142 10.56 1.34 22.69
CA ASN A 142 10.19 1.22 24.11
C ASN A 142 9.96 2.57 24.79
N GLY A 143 10.46 3.67 24.22
CA GLY A 143 10.29 5.01 24.77
C GLY A 143 8.95 5.66 24.49
N ILE A 144 8.14 5.09 23.58
CA ILE A 144 6.90 5.73 23.14
C ILE A 144 5.69 4.97 23.71
N PRO A 145 4.86 5.64 24.54
CA PRO A 145 3.68 5.05 25.14
C PRO A 145 2.72 4.47 24.10
N ASP A 146 2.16 3.29 24.36
CA ASP A 146 1.21 2.63 23.46
C ASP A 146 -0.04 3.49 23.20
N CYS A 147 -0.40 4.38 24.13
CA CYS A 147 -1.49 5.34 23.95
C CYS A 147 -1.24 6.29 22.75
N LEU A 148 -0.01 6.75 22.50
CA LEU A 148 0.30 7.61 21.35
C LEU A 148 0.23 6.84 20.04
N LYS A 149 0.65 5.56 20.04
CA LYS A 149 0.61 4.69 18.87
C LYS A 149 -0.83 4.43 18.43
N HIS A 150 -1.69 4.04 19.37
CA HIS A 150 -3.10 3.77 19.08
C HIS A 150 -3.89 5.04 18.72
N SER A 151 -3.62 6.16 19.41
CA SER A 151 -4.35 7.41 19.16
C SER A 151 -4.04 8.00 17.78
N THR A 152 -2.77 7.94 17.33
CA THR A 152 -2.37 8.43 16.00
C THR A 152 -3.07 7.65 14.89
N ALA A 153 -3.06 6.32 14.95
CA ALA A 153 -3.74 5.47 13.96
C ALA A 153 -5.26 5.72 13.92
N ALA A 154 -5.91 5.77 15.09
CA ALA A 154 -7.34 6.04 15.20
C ALA A 154 -7.70 7.44 14.66
N GLY A 155 -6.92 8.47 15.03
CA GLY A 155 -7.13 9.85 14.59
C GLY A 155 -7.02 10.00 13.06
N ILE A 156 -5.97 9.44 12.45
CA ILE A 156 -5.80 9.47 11.00
C ILE A 156 -6.91 8.68 10.29
N GLY A 157 -7.30 7.52 10.82
CA GLY A 157 -8.38 6.71 10.26
C GLY A 157 -9.73 7.43 10.25
N VAL A 158 -10.13 8.04 11.37
CA VAL A 158 -11.36 8.85 11.45
C VAL A 158 -11.30 10.05 10.51
N PHE A 159 -10.14 10.69 10.40
CA PHE A 159 -9.94 11.82 9.49
C PHE A 159 -10.07 11.40 8.01
N ILE A 160 -9.46 10.30 7.59
CA ILE A 160 -9.62 9.76 6.22
C ILE A 160 -11.07 9.39 5.94
N ALA A 161 -11.75 8.76 6.90
CA ALA A 161 -13.16 8.42 6.76
C ALA A 161 -14.02 9.68 6.55
N PHE A 162 -13.76 10.74 7.33
CA PHE A 162 -14.42 12.03 7.16
C PHE A 162 -14.17 12.64 5.78
N VAL A 163 -12.92 12.64 5.30
CA VAL A 163 -12.59 13.14 3.96
C VAL A 163 -13.27 12.31 2.86
N GLY A 164 -13.34 10.98 3.02
CA GLY A 164 -14.07 10.09 2.12
C GLY A 164 -15.56 10.44 2.06
N LEU A 165 -16.23 10.57 3.20
CA LEU A 165 -17.64 10.95 3.29
C LEU A 165 -17.91 12.35 2.71
N ARG A 166 -16.97 13.29 2.88
CA ARG A 166 -17.03 14.61 2.26
C ARG A 166 -16.88 14.54 0.74
N THR A 167 -15.93 13.75 0.24
CA THR A 167 -15.68 13.58 -1.20
C THR A 167 -16.87 12.92 -1.90
N ALA A 168 -17.51 11.96 -1.21
CA ALA A 168 -18.75 11.31 -1.61
C ALA A 168 -20.00 12.20 -1.50
N LYS A 169 -19.87 13.46 -1.05
CA LYS A 169 -20.96 14.41 -0.77
C LYS A 169 -21.99 13.91 0.26
N LEU A 170 -21.71 12.84 1.01
CA LEU A 170 -22.53 12.38 2.14
C LEU A 170 -22.48 13.37 3.31
N ILE A 171 -21.33 14.01 3.47
CA ILE A 171 -21.12 15.11 4.40
C ILE A 171 -20.84 16.38 3.61
N VAL A 172 -21.57 17.45 3.91
CA VAL A 172 -21.40 18.77 3.30
C VAL A 172 -21.13 19.84 4.36
N ALA A 173 -20.51 20.94 3.95
CA ALA A 173 -20.28 22.06 4.86
C ALA A 173 -21.62 22.73 5.20
N ASN A 174 -21.86 22.97 6.48
CA ASN A 174 -23.03 23.70 6.96
C ASN A 174 -22.57 24.96 7.71
N PRO A 175 -23.01 26.17 7.34
CA PRO A 175 -22.59 27.41 8.01
C PRO A 175 -22.89 27.46 9.53
N ALA A 176 -23.93 26.74 9.98
CA ALA A 176 -24.35 26.74 11.39
C ALA A 176 -23.68 25.66 12.24
N THR A 177 -23.34 24.51 11.64
CA THR A 177 -22.83 23.33 12.37
C THR A 177 -21.47 22.85 11.88
N PHE A 178 -20.87 23.52 10.90
CA PHE A 178 -19.70 23.11 10.09
C PHE A 178 -19.89 21.82 9.29
N VAL A 179 -20.68 20.87 9.78
CA VAL A 179 -20.96 19.55 9.20
C VAL A 179 -22.47 19.39 9.04
N GLY A 180 -22.92 19.10 7.83
CA GLY A 180 -24.32 18.81 7.49
C GLY A 180 -24.44 17.54 6.65
N LEU A 181 -25.67 17.04 6.53
CA LEU A 181 -26.00 15.86 5.74
C LEU A 181 -26.14 16.24 4.25
N GLY A 182 -25.54 15.44 3.37
CA GLY A 182 -25.68 15.58 1.92
C GLY A 182 -27.08 15.30 1.40
N ASN A 183 -27.35 15.68 0.15
CA ASN A 183 -28.61 15.39 -0.50
C ASN A 183 -28.61 13.97 -1.09
N PHE A 184 -29.39 13.06 -0.52
CA PHE A 184 -29.52 11.68 -1.00
C PHE A 184 -30.19 11.55 -2.37
N SER A 185 -30.80 12.62 -2.88
CA SER A 185 -31.35 12.64 -4.24
C SER A 185 -30.27 12.86 -5.30
N ASP A 186 -29.05 13.24 -4.90
CA ASP A 186 -27.94 13.41 -5.83
C ASP A 186 -27.42 12.04 -6.27
N ARG A 187 -27.27 11.87 -7.58
CA ARG A 187 -26.84 10.61 -8.21
C ARG A 187 -25.46 10.13 -7.73
N GLU A 188 -24.58 11.05 -7.34
CA GLU A 188 -23.26 10.73 -6.76
C GLU A 188 -23.39 10.17 -5.35
N VAL A 189 -24.28 10.74 -4.52
CA VAL A 189 -24.54 10.28 -3.15
C VAL A 189 -25.21 8.91 -3.18
N GLU A 190 -26.15 8.68 -4.10
CA GLU A 190 -26.75 7.36 -4.32
C GLU A 190 -25.69 6.30 -4.67
N ALA A 191 -24.76 6.63 -5.57
CA ALA A 191 -23.69 5.73 -5.97
C ALA A 191 -22.73 5.45 -4.80
N ALA A 192 -22.36 6.47 -4.02
CA ALA A 192 -21.54 6.31 -2.82
C ALA A 192 -22.23 5.41 -1.77
N CYS A 193 -23.53 5.61 -1.50
CA CYS A 193 -24.30 4.75 -0.61
C CYS A 193 -24.31 3.29 -1.09
N PHE A 194 -24.60 3.07 -2.37
CA PHE A 194 -24.56 1.75 -2.97
C PHE A 194 -23.17 1.11 -2.80
N GLY A 195 -22.11 1.88 -3.06
CA GLY A 195 -20.74 1.39 -2.95
C GLY A 195 -20.32 1.01 -1.53
N ILE A 196 -20.68 1.82 -0.54
CA ILE A 196 -20.45 1.51 0.87
C ILE A 196 -21.20 0.24 1.26
N LEU A 197 -22.50 0.15 0.94
CA LEU A 197 -23.31 -1.01 1.27
C LEU A 197 -22.81 -2.29 0.58
N LEU A 198 -22.43 -2.21 -0.69
CA LEU A 198 -21.87 -3.33 -1.45
C LEU A 198 -20.55 -3.79 -0.83
N THR A 199 -19.65 -2.85 -0.51
CA THR A 199 -18.36 -3.16 0.09
C THR A 199 -18.55 -3.82 1.46
N VAL A 200 -19.42 -3.27 2.32
CA VAL A 200 -19.75 -3.86 3.62
C VAL A 200 -20.34 -5.26 3.45
N ALA A 201 -21.26 -5.47 2.52
CA ALA A 201 -21.86 -6.78 2.25
C ALA A 201 -20.81 -7.81 1.80
N LEU A 202 -19.84 -7.42 0.95
CA LEU A 202 -18.74 -8.28 0.52
C LEU A 202 -17.77 -8.59 1.65
N VAL A 203 -17.42 -7.59 2.48
CA VAL A 203 -16.55 -7.74 3.65
C VAL A 203 -17.18 -8.70 4.66
N VAL A 204 -18.47 -8.53 4.98
CA VAL A 204 -19.20 -9.44 5.89
C VAL A 204 -19.26 -10.86 5.34
N ARG A 205 -19.37 -11.02 4.03
CA ARG A 205 -19.30 -12.33 3.34
C ARG A 205 -17.87 -12.88 3.20
N LYS A 206 -16.85 -12.17 3.70
CA LYS A 206 -15.43 -12.57 3.67
C LYS A 206 -14.92 -12.85 2.25
N VAL A 207 -15.39 -12.08 1.25
CA VAL A 207 -14.94 -12.23 -0.14
C VAL A 207 -13.54 -11.61 -0.30
N SER A 208 -12.59 -12.34 -0.86
CA SER A 208 -11.25 -11.81 -1.16
C SER A 208 -11.33 -10.65 -2.16
N GLY A 209 -10.68 -9.52 -1.85
CA GLY A 209 -10.75 -8.31 -2.69
C GLY A 209 -12.08 -7.56 -2.58
N SER A 210 -12.82 -7.70 -1.47
CA SER A 210 -14.09 -7.01 -1.22
C SER A 210 -14.08 -5.51 -1.54
N ILE A 211 -13.00 -4.80 -1.17
CA ILE A 211 -12.87 -3.36 -1.43
C ILE A 211 -12.76 -3.08 -2.93
N VAL A 212 -11.91 -3.82 -3.64
CA VAL A 212 -11.72 -3.67 -5.10
C VAL A 212 -13.00 -4.00 -5.85
N LEU A 213 -13.66 -5.11 -5.50
CA LEU A 213 -14.94 -5.50 -6.09
C LEU A 213 -16.04 -4.48 -5.78
N GLY A 214 -16.04 -3.91 -4.57
CA GLY A 214 -16.88 -2.78 -4.19
C GLY A 214 -16.67 -1.59 -5.11
N ILE A 215 -15.42 -1.13 -5.26
CA ILE A 215 -15.04 -0.02 -6.14
C ILE A 215 -15.50 -0.27 -7.58
N LEU A 216 -15.26 -1.46 -8.13
CA LEU A 216 -15.68 -1.84 -9.48
C LEU A 216 -17.21 -1.86 -9.63
N GLY A 217 -17.92 -2.41 -8.65
CA GLY A 217 -19.39 -2.44 -8.62
C GLY A 217 -19.99 -1.04 -8.55
N THR A 218 -19.44 -0.17 -7.70
CA THR A 218 -19.84 1.24 -7.61
C THR A 218 -19.58 1.99 -8.90
N THR A 219 -18.43 1.75 -9.53
CA THR A 219 -18.07 2.36 -10.82
C THR A 219 -19.07 1.95 -11.89
N LEU A 220 -19.39 0.66 -11.98
CA LEU A 220 -20.37 0.16 -12.94
C LEU A 220 -21.75 0.76 -12.70
N PHE A 221 -22.20 0.83 -11.45
CA PHE A 221 -23.45 1.49 -11.08
C PHE A 221 -23.44 2.99 -11.45
N GLY A 222 -22.31 3.67 -11.22
CA GLY A 222 -22.09 5.06 -11.60
C GLY A 222 -22.15 5.27 -13.12
N ILE A 223 -21.63 4.33 -13.92
CA ILE A 223 -21.72 4.36 -15.38
C ILE A 223 -23.20 4.23 -15.80
N PHE A 224 -23.96 3.31 -15.19
CA PHE A 224 -25.39 3.15 -15.46
C PHE A 224 -26.21 4.39 -15.09
N ARG A 225 -25.85 5.08 -14.00
CA ARG A 225 -26.49 6.33 -13.57
C ARG A 225 -25.97 7.58 -14.31
N GLY A 226 -25.02 7.42 -15.23
CA GLY A 226 -24.45 8.51 -16.04
C GLY A 226 -23.56 9.48 -15.26
N VAL A 227 -23.08 9.10 -14.08
CA VAL A 227 -22.19 9.90 -13.22
C VAL A 227 -20.72 9.49 -13.33
N ALA A 228 -20.43 8.31 -13.88
CA ALA A 228 -19.07 7.85 -14.14
C ALA A 228 -18.79 7.76 -15.64
N GLN A 229 -17.58 8.13 -16.04
CA GLN A 229 -17.13 8.06 -17.42
C GLN A 229 -16.66 6.64 -17.76
N ARG A 230 -16.88 6.22 -19.01
CA ARG A 230 -16.30 4.97 -19.49
C ARG A 230 -14.79 5.16 -19.68
N PRO A 231 -13.95 4.16 -19.33
CA PRO A 231 -12.53 4.23 -19.63
C PRO A 231 -12.33 4.45 -21.14
N ALA A 232 -11.59 5.50 -21.50
CA ALA A 232 -11.30 5.82 -22.89
C ALA A 232 -10.39 4.76 -23.54
N GLN A 233 -9.56 4.10 -22.74
CA GLN A 233 -8.66 3.01 -23.14
C GLN A 233 -8.62 1.97 -22.02
N PHE A 234 -8.40 0.70 -22.36
CA PHE A 234 -8.27 -0.39 -21.37
C PHE A 234 -6.82 -0.69 -20.99
N LEU A 235 -5.88 -0.41 -21.91
CA LEU A 235 -4.45 -0.61 -21.72
C LEU A 235 -3.70 0.67 -22.10
N SER A 236 -2.91 1.16 -21.17
CA SER A 236 -1.87 2.16 -21.43
C SER A 236 -0.78 2.03 -20.38
N MET A 237 0.46 2.33 -20.79
CA MET A 237 1.57 2.42 -19.86
C MET A 237 1.57 3.85 -19.28
N PRO A 238 1.35 4.03 -17.97
CA PRO A 238 1.32 5.37 -17.36
C PRO A 238 2.70 5.99 -17.54
N HIS A 239 2.71 7.22 -18.04
CA HIS A 239 3.97 7.90 -18.26
C HIS A 239 4.55 8.34 -16.90
N PRO A 240 5.84 8.08 -16.61
CA PRO A 240 6.49 8.55 -15.38
C PRO A 240 6.63 10.09 -15.31
N GLY A 241 6.24 10.79 -16.37
CA GLY A 241 6.40 12.23 -16.51
C GLY A 241 5.70 13.01 -15.38
N GLY A 242 6.45 13.94 -14.80
CA GLY A 242 5.92 14.90 -13.85
C GLY A 242 5.93 14.47 -12.37
N THR A 243 6.29 13.23 -12.04
CA THR A 243 6.49 12.78 -10.65
C THR A 243 7.88 12.16 -10.41
N PHE A 244 8.43 11.44 -11.38
CA PHE A 244 9.73 10.79 -11.26
C PHE A 244 10.88 11.78 -11.07
N LEU A 245 11.67 11.60 -10.00
CA LEU A 245 12.80 12.46 -9.60
C LEU A 245 12.47 13.96 -9.50
N GLN A 246 11.21 14.29 -9.23
CA GLN A 246 10.77 15.69 -9.07
C GLN A 246 10.91 16.21 -7.63
N LEU A 247 11.44 15.40 -6.71
CA LEU A 247 11.60 15.75 -5.31
C LEU A 247 12.64 16.86 -5.12
N ASP A 248 12.35 17.77 -4.20
CA ASP A 248 13.22 18.91 -3.89
C ASP A 248 13.96 18.67 -2.56
N LEU A 249 15.18 18.15 -2.66
CA LEU A 249 16.05 17.93 -1.51
C LEU A 249 16.52 19.24 -0.87
N ARG A 250 16.72 20.29 -1.66
CA ARG A 250 17.24 21.57 -1.14
C ARG A 250 16.19 22.25 -0.29
N GLY A 251 14.95 22.30 -0.79
CA GLY A 251 13.82 22.79 -0.01
C GLY A 251 13.59 21.96 1.25
N ALA A 252 13.71 20.63 1.15
CA ALA A 252 13.48 19.75 2.29
C ALA A 252 14.55 19.85 3.40
N MET A 253 15.73 20.42 3.13
CA MET A 253 16.78 20.65 4.12
C MET A 253 16.54 21.88 5.03
N HIS A 254 15.52 22.70 4.76
CA HIS A 254 15.20 23.82 5.63
C HIS A 254 14.88 23.36 7.06
N LEU A 255 15.46 24.05 8.05
CA LEU A 255 15.39 23.66 9.46
C LEU A 255 13.95 23.47 9.98
N GLY A 256 12.99 24.26 9.49
CA GLY A 256 11.58 24.15 9.88
C GLY A 256 10.86 22.89 9.36
N LEU A 257 11.46 22.12 8.46
CA LEU A 257 10.87 20.89 7.92
C LEU A 257 11.35 19.62 8.64
N TRP A 258 12.35 19.71 9.52
CA TRP A 258 12.83 18.56 10.28
C TRP A 258 11.78 18.04 11.25
N GLU A 259 10.93 18.90 11.81
CA GLU A 259 9.76 18.48 12.59
C GLU A 259 8.86 17.54 11.78
N ILE A 260 8.65 17.85 10.49
CA ILE A 260 7.84 17.04 9.57
C ILE A 260 8.57 15.73 9.22
N VAL A 261 9.89 15.77 9.02
CA VAL A 261 10.72 14.56 8.82
C VAL A 261 10.55 13.61 10.01
N PHE A 262 10.68 14.12 11.24
CA PHE A 262 10.50 13.31 12.44
C PHE A 262 9.06 12.79 12.58
N ALA A 263 8.06 13.62 12.27
CA ALA A 263 6.67 13.18 12.28
C ALA A 263 6.42 12.00 11.31
N PHE A 264 6.89 12.09 10.05
CA PHE A 264 6.80 10.98 9.10
C PHE A 264 7.52 9.73 9.61
N LEU A 265 8.74 9.89 10.13
CA LEU A 265 9.53 8.79 10.67
C LEU A 265 8.77 8.03 11.76
N PHE A 266 8.14 8.74 12.70
CA PHE A 266 7.41 8.13 13.80
C PHE A 266 6.09 7.49 13.34
N VAL A 267 5.32 8.18 12.50
CA VAL A 267 4.07 7.63 11.96
C VAL A 267 4.36 6.34 11.19
N ASP A 268 5.40 6.34 10.34
CA ASP A 268 5.81 5.16 9.56
C ASP A 268 6.28 4.02 10.46
N LEU A 269 7.13 4.32 11.45
CA LEU A 269 7.59 3.34 12.42
C LEU A 269 6.43 2.62 13.12
N PHE A 270 5.38 3.36 13.50
CA PHE A 270 4.23 2.77 14.18
C PHE A 270 3.28 2.03 13.27
N ASP A 271 3.01 2.58 12.09
CA ASP A 271 2.15 1.91 11.10
C ASP A 271 2.78 0.58 10.69
N ASN A 272 4.09 0.59 10.44
CA ASN A 272 4.87 -0.59 10.11
C ASN A 272 4.89 -1.59 11.28
N ILE A 273 5.32 -1.19 12.49
CA ILE A 273 5.37 -2.11 13.65
C ILE A 273 3.99 -2.70 13.96
N GLY A 274 2.93 -1.88 13.98
CA GLY A 274 1.57 -2.33 14.24
C GLY A 274 1.12 -3.37 13.23
N THR A 275 1.37 -3.10 11.95
CA THR A 275 1.07 -4.04 10.86
C THR A 275 1.88 -5.32 10.98
N LEU A 276 3.19 -5.22 11.22
CA LEU A 276 4.07 -6.37 11.38
C LEU A 276 3.64 -7.26 12.55
N MET A 277 3.30 -6.67 13.69
CA MET A 277 2.79 -7.42 14.83
C MET A 277 1.48 -8.13 14.49
N GLY A 278 0.54 -7.46 13.82
CA GLY A 278 -0.73 -8.07 13.40
C GLY A 278 -0.52 -9.27 12.45
N VAL A 279 0.19 -9.04 11.34
CA VAL A 279 0.40 -10.06 10.30
C VAL A 279 1.30 -11.19 10.79
N CYS A 280 2.41 -10.89 11.50
CA CYS A 280 3.33 -11.92 11.98
C CYS A 280 2.74 -12.77 13.10
N THR A 281 1.88 -12.20 13.95
CA THR A 281 1.17 -12.98 14.98
C THR A 281 0.26 -14.00 14.33
N GLN A 282 -0.52 -13.59 13.33
CA GLN A 282 -1.39 -14.48 12.57
C GLN A 282 -0.61 -15.52 11.76
N ALA A 283 0.57 -15.16 11.25
CA ALA A 283 1.44 -16.08 10.52
C ALA A 283 2.21 -17.06 11.42
N GLY A 284 2.17 -16.89 12.75
CA GLY A 284 2.94 -17.71 13.69
C GLY A 284 4.43 -17.41 13.73
N PHE A 285 4.86 -16.22 13.28
CA PHE A 285 6.27 -15.82 13.29
C PHE A 285 6.73 -15.18 14.59
N VAL A 286 5.80 -14.69 15.42
CA VAL A 286 6.15 -14.08 16.71
C VAL A 286 6.60 -15.16 17.69
N LYS A 287 7.86 -15.05 18.16
CA LYS A 287 8.46 -15.93 19.16
C LYS A 287 8.87 -15.08 20.35
N GLU A 288 8.39 -15.41 21.55
CA GLU A 288 8.72 -14.67 22.79
C GLU A 288 8.42 -13.16 22.69
N GLY A 289 7.32 -12.80 22.02
CA GLY A 289 6.94 -11.40 21.80
C GLY A 289 7.81 -10.62 20.81
N ARG A 290 8.74 -11.29 20.10
CA ARG A 290 9.64 -10.68 19.11
C ARG A 290 9.47 -11.30 17.74
N ILE A 291 9.67 -10.49 16.70
CA ILE A 291 9.65 -10.94 15.29
C ILE A 291 11.09 -11.30 14.87
N PRO A 292 11.37 -12.55 14.47
CA PRO A 292 12.68 -12.94 13.96
C PRO A 292 13.07 -12.11 12.74
N ARG A 293 14.33 -11.68 12.64
CA ARG A 293 14.84 -10.92 11.47
C ARG A 293 14.09 -9.60 11.19
N VAL A 294 13.45 -9.00 12.20
CA VAL A 294 12.73 -7.71 12.07
C VAL A 294 13.58 -6.61 11.39
N SER A 295 14.91 -6.60 11.59
CA SER A 295 15.82 -5.68 10.89
C SER A 295 15.61 -5.68 9.37
N ARG A 296 15.46 -6.88 8.78
CA ARG A 296 15.40 -7.03 7.33
C ARG A 296 14.09 -6.51 6.77
N ILE A 297 13.04 -6.66 7.57
CA ILE A 297 11.71 -6.14 7.28
C ILE A 297 11.74 -4.61 7.29
N LEU A 298 12.25 -4.01 8.37
CA LEU A 298 12.38 -2.55 8.51
C LEU A 298 13.32 -1.95 7.44
N LEU A 299 14.37 -2.68 7.02
CA LEU A 299 15.21 -2.23 5.91
C LEU A 299 14.46 -2.24 4.57
N ALA A 300 13.67 -3.28 4.29
CA ALA A 300 12.88 -3.36 3.06
C ALA A 300 11.86 -2.21 2.98
N ASP A 301 11.25 -1.88 4.11
CA ASP A 301 10.36 -0.74 4.31
C ASP A 301 11.04 0.60 4.04
N GLY A 302 12.15 0.90 4.72
CA GLY A 302 12.91 2.13 4.48
C GLY A 302 13.41 2.27 3.03
N ILE A 303 13.87 1.17 2.43
CA ILE A 303 14.25 1.14 1.00
C ILE A 303 13.03 1.44 0.12
N GLY A 304 11.88 0.84 0.44
CA GLY A 304 10.61 1.11 -0.22
C GLY A 304 10.25 2.59 -0.17
N THR A 305 10.37 3.23 0.98
CA THR A 305 10.09 4.66 1.17
C THR A 305 11.04 5.56 0.38
N VAL A 306 12.34 5.24 0.36
CA VAL A 306 13.31 5.96 -0.47
C VAL A 306 12.97 5.81 -1.96
N VAL A 307 12.68 4.60 -2.42
CA VAL A 307 12.27 4.35 -3.81
C VAL A 307 10.93 5.03 -4.14
N GLY A 308 9.99 5.03 -3.20
CA GLY A 308 8.70 5.71 -3.31
C GLY A 308 8.87 7.19 -3.54
N SER A 309 9.62 7.87 -2.67
CA SER A 309 9.90 9.31 -2.80
C SER A 309 10.63 9.66 -4.11
N LEU A 310 11.59 8.82 -4.54
CA LEU A 310 12.30 8.99 -5.82
C LEU A 310 11.38 8.82 -7.04
N THR A 311 10.45 7.86 -6.98
CA THR A 311 9.51 7.61 -8.08
C THR A 311 8.33 8.59 -8.08
N GLY A 312 8.09 9.28 -6.96
CA GLY A 312 7.08 10.32 -6.83
C GLY A 312 5.80 9.85 -6.14
N THR A 313 5.93 9.00 -5.13
CA THR A 313 4.88 8.67 -4.17
C THR A 313 5.38 8.92 -2.75
N SER A 314 4.44 9.04 -1.81
CA SER A 314 4.71 9.12 -0.36
C SER A 314 5.27 7.80 0.20
N THR A 315 5.47 7.76 1.52
CA THR A 315 6.07 6.66 2.29
C THR A 315 5.46 5.30 1.95
N VAL A 316 6.32 4.31 1.69
CA VAL A 316 5.91 2.93 1.39
C VAL A 316 6.09 2.11 2.65
N THR A 317 5.03 1.44 3.08
CA THR A 317 5.01 0.71 4.34
C THR A 317 4.42 -0.69 4.20
N SER A 318 4.54 -1.50 5.25
CA SER A 318 3.93 -2.84 5.33
C SER A 318 2.40 -2.76 5.31
N TYR A 319 1.75 -3.64 4.55
CA TYR A 319 0.30 -3.67 4.42
C TYR A 319 -0.37 -4.75 5.28
N ILE A 320 -1.37 -4.34 6.07
CA ILE A 320 -2.16 -5.23 6.94
C ILE A 320 -2.98 -6.23 6.13
N GLU A 321 -3.29 -5.90 4.88
CA GLU A 321 -3.95 -6.75 3.88
C GLU A 321 -3.18 -8.05 3.64
N SER A 322 -1.87 -8.08 3.91
CA SER A 322 -1.05 -9.30 3.89
C SER A 322 -1.58 -10.39 4.84
N ALA A 323 -2.34 -10.01 5.88
CA ALA A 323 -3.08 -10.94 6.74
C ALA A 323 -4.01 -11.88 5.95
N ALA A 324 -4.63 -11.40 4.86
CA ALA A 324 -5.48 -12.21 4.01
C ALA A 324 -4.67 -13.27 3.23
N GLY A 325 -3.49 -12.91 2.72
CA GLY A 325 -2.56 -13.87 2.12
C GLY A 325 -2.05 -14.88 3.13
N VAL A 326 -1.68 -14.44 4.33
CA VAL A 326 -1.27 -15.32 5.42
C VAL A 326 -2.39 -16.30 5.80
N ALA A 327 -3.64 -15.85 5.84
CA ALA A 327 -4.81 -16.71 6.05
C ALA A 327 -5.01 -17.70 4.88
N ALA A 328 -4.74 -17.28 3.65
CA ALA A 328 -4.75 -18.13 2.46
C ALA A 328 -3.51 -19.06 2.35
N GLY A 329 -2.59 -18.99 3.32
CA GLY A 329 -1.49 -19.92 3.46
C GLY A 329 -0.12 -19.39 3.03
N ALA A 330 0.06 -18.09 2.83
CA ALA A 330 1.39 -17.51 2.62
C ALA A 330 2.27 -17.69 3.87
N ARG A 331 3.49 -18.20 3.67
CA ARG A 331 4.47 -18.42 4.74
C ARG A 331 5.87 -17.93 4.36
N THR A 332 6.11 -17.58 3.09
CA THR A 332 7.42 -17.16 2.61
C THR A 332 7.32 -15.93 1.72
N GLY A 333 8.48 -15.34 1.41
CA GLY A 333 8.60 -14.25 0.45
C GLY A 333 8.27 -14.63 -1.00
N LEU A 334 7.94 -15.88 -1.29
CA LEU A 334 7.51 -16.29 -2.63
C LEU A 334 6.17 -15.65 -3.00
N SER A 335 5.20 -15.62 -2.09
CA SER A 335 3.94 -14.87 -2.27
C SER A 335 4.16 -13.40 -2.60
N ASN A 336 5.15 -12.76 -1.95
CA ASN A 336 5.53 -11.38 -2.25
C ASN A 336 6.02 -11.18 -3.68
N LEU A 337 6.79 -12.13 -4.24
CA LEU A 337 7.20 -12.02 -5.64
C LEU A 337 6.02 -12.04 -6.60
N ILE A 338 4.96 -12.79 -6.26
CA ILE A 338 3.71 -12.80 -7.03
C ILE A 338 3.01 -11.45 -6.91
N VAL A 339 2.93 -10.88 -5.71
CA VAL A 339 2.37 -9.53 -5.50
C VAL A 339 3.15 -8.48 -6.29
N ALA A 340 4.49 -8.51 -6.25
CA ALA A 340 5.33 -7.59 -6.99
C ALA A 340 5.11 -7.71 -8.50
N ALA A 341 5.03 -8.94 -9.03
CA ALA A 341 4.72 -9.17 -10.44
C ALA A 341 3.32 -8.65 -10.80
N LEU A 342 2.32 -8.82 -9.93
CA LEU A 342 0.97 -8.30 -10.15
C LEU A 342 0.91 -6.77 -10.13
N PHE A 343 1.69 -6.09 -9.28
CA PHE A 343 1.82 -4.62 -9.35
C PHE A 343 2.43 -4.14 -10.67
N LEU A 344 3.46 -4.84 -11.18
CA LEU A 344 4.04 -4.54 -12.49
C LEU A 344 3.05 -4.80 -13.62
N LEU A 345 2.25 -5.87 -13.53
CA LEU A 345 1.19 -6.14 -14.50
C LEU A 345 0.07 -5.10 -14.43
N ALA A 346 -0.31 -4.67 -13.22
CA ALA A 346 -1.35 -3.67 -13.00
C ALA A 346 -0.99 -2.30 -13.59
N LEU A 347 0.31 -2.01 -13.75
CA LEU A 347 0.79 -0.82 -14.46
C LEU A 347 0.23 -0.72 -15.89
N LEU A 348 0.04 -1.85 -16.58
CA LEU A 348 -0.56 -1.89 -17.93
C LEU A 348 -2.05 -1.51 -17.94
N PHE A 349 -2.72 -1.66 -16.80
CA PHE A 349 -4.15 -1.40 -16.61
C PHE A 349 -4.40 -0.03 -15.96
N SER A 350 -3.43 0.89 -16.01
CA SER A 350 -3.55 2.23 -15.40
C SER A 350 -4.78 3.04 -15.83
N PRO A 351 -5.28 2.98 -17.10
CA PRO A 351 -6.49 3.70 -17.48
C PRO A 351 -7.74 3.28 -16.72
N LEU A 352 -7.80 2.00 -16.31
CA LEU A 352 -8.91 1.49 -15.52
C LEU A 352 -8.95 2.15 -14.14
N ALA A 353 -7.78 2.43 -13.54
CA ALA A 353 -7.72 3.14 -12.27
C ALA A 353 -8.19 4.59 -12.40
N ALA A 354 -7.85 5.26 -13.51
CA ALA A 354 -8.24 6.64 -13.79
C ALA A 354 -9.74 6.80 -14.08
N ALA A 355 -10.39 5.78 -14.65
CA ALA A 355 -11.81 5.80 -14.98
C ALA A 355 -12.75 5.64 -13.78
N ILE A 356 -12.22 5.25 -12.62
CA ILE A 356 -13.03 5.08 -11.42
C ILE A 356 -13.44 6.47 -10.93
N PRO A 357 -14.72 6.71 -10.60
CA PRO A 357 -15.24 8.00 -10.15
C PRO A 357 -14.84 8.34 -8.71
N ALA A 358 -14.67 9.63 -8.41
CA ALA A 358 -14.13 10.11 -7.14
C ALA A 358 -15.05 9.92 -5.91
N PHE A 359 -16.36 9.78 -6.12
CA PHE A 359 -17.38 9.63 -5.08
C PHE A 359 -17.43 8.24 -4.45
#